data_AF-A0A060C638-F1
#
_entry.id   AF-A0A060C638-F1
#
_cell.length_a   1.000
_cell.length_b   1.000
_cell.length_c   1.000
_cell.angle_alpha   90.00
_cell.angle_beta   90.00
_cell.angle_gamma   90.00
#
_symmetry.space_group_name_H-M   'P 1'
#
loop_
_entity.id
_entity.type
_entity.pdbx_description
1 polymer ?
#
loop_
_entity_poly.entity_id
_entity_poly.type
_entity_poly.pdbx_seq_one_letter_code
_entity_poly.pdbx_strand_id
1 'polypeptide(L)' 'LFKIYLRHSDDITRITVWGVEDGASWRNNWPVRGRTDYPLLFNRDYSAKPVVAKLIKDAQEYNKKQKINN' A
#
# COMPACT_ATOMS: atom_id res chain seq x y z
N LEU A 1 0.39 8.47 5.04
CA LEU A 1 -0.66 7.50 5.41
C LEU A 1 -0.10 6.29 6.16
N PHE A 2 0.72 5.42 5.54
CA PHE A 2 1.16 4.15 6.16
C PHE A 2 1.80 4.27 7.56
N LYS A 3 2.57 5.33 7.83
CA LYS A 3 3.11 5.63 9.17
C LYS A 3 2.04 5.78 10.27
N ILE A 4 0.81 6.18 9.94
CA ILE A 4 -0.31 6.23 10.88
C ILE A 4 -0.71 4.80 11.24
N TYR A 5 -0.88 3.91 10.26
CA TYR A 5 -1.19 2.52 10.53
C TYR A 5 -0.12 1.84 11.38
N LEU A 6 1.16 2.13 11.13
CA LEU A 6 2.25 1.61 11.96
C LEU A 6 2.14 2.09 13.42
N ARG A 7 1.81 3.36 13.66
CA ARG A 7 1.63 3.88 15.04
C ARG A 7 0.44 3.28 15.79
N HIS A 8 -0.56 2.79 15.07
CA HIS A 8 -1.74 2.12 15.63
C HIS A 8 -1.68 0.61 15.34
N SER A 9 -0.49 0.03 15.22
CA SER A 9 -0.33 -1.39 14.90
C SER A 9 -0.93 -2.31 15.96
N ASP A 10 -1.03 -1.83 17.20
CA ASP A 10 -1.59 -2.60 18.31
C ASP A 10 -3.11 -2.77 18.19
N ASP A 11 -3.78 -1.86 17.48
CA ASP A 11 -5.24 -1.88 17.24
C ASP A 11 -5.60 -2.46 15.84
N ILE A 12 -4.62 -2.64 14.95
CA ILE A 12 -4.83 -3.02 13.55
C ILE A 12 -4.29 -4.43 13.30
N THR A 13 -5.19 -5.37 13.01
CA THR A 13 -4.81 -6.76 12.72
C THR A 13 -4.37 -7.00 11.28
N ARG A 14 -4.94 -6.27 10.31
CA ARG A 14 -4.65 -6.45 8.88
C ARG A 14 -4.98 -5.20 8.06
N ILE A 15 -4.15 -4.94 7.06
CA ILE A 15 -4.41 -3.97 6.00
C ILE A 15 -4.58 -4.76 4.70
N THR A 16 -5.59 -4.43 3.89
CA THR A 16 -5.82 -5.11 2.61
C THR A 16 -6.11 -4.10 1.52
N VAL A 17 -5.45 -4.31 0.39
CA VAL A 17 -5.63 -3.55 -0.84
C VAL A 17 -6.54 -4.37 -1.75
N TRP A 18 -7.55 -3.72 -2.35
CA TRP A 18 -8.60 -4.41 -3.13
C TRP A 18 -8.17 -4.63 -4.58
N GLY A 19 -7.27 -5.61 -4.76
CA GLY A 19 -6.67 -5.98 -6.03
C GLY A 19 -5.15 -6.07 -5.95
N VAL A 20 -4.55 -6.69 -6.96
CA VAL A 20 -3.09 -6.86 -7.05
C VAL A 20 -2.48 -5.75 -7.90
N GLU A 21 -2.86 -5.67 -9.17
CA GLU A 21 -2.31 -4.74 -10.15
C GLU A 21 -3.39 -3.83 -10.77
N ASP A 22 -2.99 -2.65 -11.24
CA ASP A 22 -3.92 -1.58 -11.65
C ASP A 22 -4.96 -1.96 -12.71
N GLY A 23 -4.63 -2.82 -13.67
CA GLY A 23 -5.48 -3.27 -14.78
C GLY A 23 -6.71 -4.03 -14.31
N ALA A 24 -6.57 -4.87 -13.30
CA ALA A 24 -7.66 -5.63 -12.66
C ALA A 24 -8.49 -4.78 -11.69
N SER A 25 -8.14 -3.51 -11.46
CA SER A 25 -8.90 -2.68 -10.53
C SER A 25 -10.29 -2.35 -11.05
N TRP A 26 -11.30 -2.57 -10.20
CA TRP A 26 -12.69 -2.15 -10.45
C TRP A 26 -12.82 -0.64 -10.76
N ARG A 27 -11.89 0.19 -10.26
CA ARG A 27 -11.86 1.65 -10.47
C ARG A 27 -11.62 2.07 -11.93
N ASN A 28 -11.11 1.16 -12.77
CA ASN A 28 -10.99 1.43 -14.20
C ASN A 28 -12.37 1.61 -14.88
N ASN A 29 -13.43 1.06 -14.28
CA ASN A 29 -14.77 1.08 -14.88
C ASN A 29 -15.86 1.72 -14.02
N TRP A 30 -15.52 2.25 -12.84
CA TRP A 30 -16.45 2.95 -11.95
C TRP A 30 -15.81 4.19 -11.30
N PRO A 31 -16.55 5.31 -11.12
CA PRO A 31 -17.92 5.59 -11.58
C PRO A 31 -18.02 5.95 -13.06
N VAL A 32 -16.88 6.16 -13.72
CA VAL A 32 -16.81 6.43 -15.16
C VAL A 32 -16.15 5.25 -15.84
N ARG A 33 -16.84 4.69 -16.84
CA ARG A 33 -16.38 3.52 -17.60
C ARG A 33 -15.20 3.88 -18.50
N GLY A 34 -14.22 2.97 -18.60
CA GLY A 34 -13.09 3.10 -19.53
C GLY A 34 -11.98 4.06 -19.10
N ARG A 35 -11.90 4.43 -17.81
CA ARG A 35 -10.78 5.23 -17.30
C ARG A 35 -9.55 4.35 -17.04
N THR A 36 -8.39 4.96 -17.17
CA THR A 36 -7.11 4.37 -16.75
C THR A 36 -6.76 4.91 -15.36
N ASP A 37 -7.08 4.16 -14.31
CA ASP A 37 -6.74 4.52 -12.94
C ASP A 37 -5.44 3.82 -12.48
N TYR A 38 -4.84 4.28 -11.37
CA TYR A 38 -3.60 3.73 -10.79
C TYR A 38 -3.71 3.46 -9.27
N PRO A 39 -4.75 2.77 -8.79
CA PRO A 39 -5.06 2.74 -7.37
C PRO A 39 -4.31 1.70 -6.54
N LEU A 40 -3.60 0.74 -7.16
CA LEU A 40 -3.00 -0.39 -6.47
C LEU A 40 -1.49 -0.23 -6.33
N LEU A 41 -0.82 -1.23 -5.74
CA LEU A 41 0.60 -1.19 -5.44
C LEU A 41 1.48 -1.60 -6.63
N PHE A 42 0.91 -2.29 -7.61
CA PHE A 42 1.61 -2.82 -8.77
C PHE A 42 1.03 -2.23 -10.05
N ASN A 43 1.92 -1.97 -11.02
CA ASN A 43 1.57 -1.53 -12.36
C ASN A 43 0.95 -2.69 -13.17
N ARG A 44 0.42 -2.38 -14.35
CA ARG A 44 -0.23 -3.35 -15.26
C ARG A 44 0.67 -4.47 -15.77
N ASP A 45 1.99 -4.28 -15.70
CA ASP A 45 3.02 -5.27 -16.02
C ASP A 45 3.51 -6.02 -14.77
N TYR A 46 2.79 -5.91 -13.64
CA TYR A 46 3.14 -6.46 -12.33
C TYR A 46 4.41 -5.86 -11.69
N SER A 47 5.00 -4.81 -12.27
CA SER A 47 6.14 -4.14 -11.65
C SER A 47 5.68 -3.38 -10.38
N ALA A 48 6.51 -3.44 -9.34
CA ALA A 48 6.24 -2.73 -8.10
C ALA A 48 6.34 -1.22 -8.30
N LYS A 49 5.32 -0.48 -7.87
CA LYS A 49 5.38 0.99 -7.89
C LYS A 49 6.37 1.51 -6.84
N PRO A 50 6.91 2.74 -7.00
CA PRO A 50 7.82 3.35 -6.03
C PRO A 50 7.29 3.39 -4.58
N VAL A 51 5.96 3.46 -4.42
CA VAL A 51 5.32 3.41 -3.11
C VAL A 51 5.64 2.11 -2.35
N VAL A 52 5.78 0.97 -3.02
CA VAL A 52 6.10 -0.32 -2.38
C VAL A 52 7.44 -0.25 -1.65
N ALA A 53 8.48 0.24 -2.31
CA ALA A 53 9.80 0.43 -1.70
C ALA A 53 9.72 1.39 -0.51
N LYS A 54 8.93 2.47 -0.63
CA LYS A 54 8.70 3.41 0.46
C LYS A 54 8.00 2.76 1.67
N LEU A 55 6.99 1.90 1.44
CA LEU A 55 6.28 1.18 2.51
C LEU A 55 7.22 0.24 3.28
N ILE A 56 8.06 -0.51 2.55
CA ILE A 56 9.06 -1.40 3.15
C ILE A 56 10.04 -0.59 4.02
N LYS A 57 10.55 0.53 3.49
CA LYS A 57 11.45 1.41 4.23
C LYS A 57 10.78 1.99 5.48
N ASP A 58 9.56 2.51 5.36
CA ASP A 58 8.81 3.06 6.49
C ASP A 58 8.62 1.98 7.59
N ALA A 59 8.34 0.72 7.23
CA ALA A 59 8.21 -0.38 8.18
C ALA A 59 9.54 -0.75 8.85
N GLN A 60 10.64 -0.84 8.09
CA GLN A 60 11.97 -1.10 8.62
C GLN A 60 12.43 -0.03 9.62
N GLU A 61 12.23 1.24 9.27
CA GLU A 61 12.54 2.37 10.15
C GLU A 61 11.72 2.34 11.44
N TYR A 62 10.43 2.03 11.35
CA TYR A 62 9.55 1.91 12.50
C TYR A 62 10.02 0.79 13.45
N ASN A 63 10.27 -0.41 12.92
CA ASN A 63 10.73 -1.54 13.72
C ASN A 63 12.10 -1.27 14.37
N LYS A 64 13.00 -0.57 13.68
CA LYS A 64 14.29 -0.16 14.26
C LYS A 64 14.09 0.78 15.45
N LYS A 65 13.19 1.76 15.35
CA LYS A 65 12.88 2.69 16.45
C LYS A 65 12.28 1.98 17.65
N GLN A 66 11.35 1.05 17.43
CA GLN A 66 10.75 0.28 18.54
C GLN A 66 11.78 -0.58 19.28
N LYS A 67 12.76 -1.15 18.58
CA LYS A 67 13.86 -1.90 19.21
C LYS A 67 14.82 -1.04 20.04
N ILE A 68 14.93 0.26 19.77
CA ILE A 68 15.80 1.19 20.52
C ILE A 68 15.09 1.68 21.78
N ASN A 69 13.77 1.76 21.75
CA ASN A 69 12.94 2.29 22.84
C ASN A 69 12.49 1.22 23.85
N ASN A 70 12.76 -0.06 23.58
CA ASN A 70 12.58 -1.20 24.49
C ASN A 70 13.92 -1.64 25.06
#